data_AF-A0A671E7K5-F1
#
_entry.id   AF-A0A671E7K5-F1
#
_cell.length_a   1.000
_cell.length_b   1.000
_cell.length_c   1.000
_cell.angle_alpha   90.00
_cell.angle_beta   90.00
_cell.angle_gamma   90.00
#
_symmetry.space_group_name_H-M   'P 1'
#
loop_
_entity.id
_entity.type
_entity.pdbx_description
1 polymer ?
#
loop_
_entity_poly.entity_id
_entity_poly.type
_entity_poly.pdbx_seq_one_letter_code
_entity_poly.pdbx_strand_id
1 'polypeptide(L)'
;MDGTEGNAEQPAERSHRSSVSSVGAREVQLKPKHQPYKLGRQWPELLLRFTDAPDDDVATDEPSLQFRRNVFFPKRRELQIHDEEVLRLLYEEAKGNVLAARYPCDLEDCEALGALVCRVQLGPYQPGQPTACTLREKLDSFLPAHLCKRGHRLFAALRGRAAKAGTDEQGLLNAYRKVKEVVSSDSEWEASLRTHYRAYLLKCHELPFYGCAFFHGEVDKPTQGFLHRGGRKPVTVAINLEGVHVIDSREKHVLLGLRFQELSWDHTSPEEEESVLWLEFDGHNEGTPVNRLLKVYSKQAELMSSLIEYCIELNQAAEPAAPQESLTGPAGGPGSSAPPTQRPQLRRQSSVVCSRIQHLSTIDYVEEGEQIKRVKPKRTTSFFGRQLSMGQGSYTVVQPSESLEQS
;
A
#
# COMPACT_ATOMS: atom_id res chain seq x y z
N MET A 1 -30.80 -27.39 -32.33
CA MET A 1 -31.33 -26.02 -32.42
C MET A 1 -32.31 -25.92 -31.25
N ASP A 2 -32.01 -25.29 -30.13
CA ASP A 2 -31.08 -24.20 -29.87
C ASP A 2 -30.62 -24.35 -28.41
N GLY A 3 -29.30 -24.31 -28.19
CA GLY A 3 -28.68 -24.45 -26.88
C GLY A 3 -28.24 -23.08 -26.39
N THR A 4 -28.72 -22.65 -25.23
CA THR A 4 -28.21 -21.44 -24.59
C THR A 4 -27.27 -21.88 -23.47
N GLU A 5 -25.98 -21.91 -23.80
CA GLU A 5 -24.90 -22.16 -22.86
C GLU A 5 -24.86 -21.03 -21.83
N GLY A 6 -25.19 -21.36 -20.58
CA GLY A 6 -24.87 -20.52 -19.43
C GLY A 6 -23.36 -20.50 -19.26
N ASN A 7 -22.77 -19.33 -19.44
CA ASN A 7 -21.34 -19.07 -19.27
C ASN A 7 -20.93 -19.38 -17.82
N ALA A 8 -20.43 -20.60 -17.58
CA ALA A 8 -19.86 -21.00 -16.31
C ALA A 8 -18.47 -20.35 -16.18
N GLU A 9 -18.38 -19.23 -15.45
CA GLU A 9 -17.10 -18.67 -15.01
C GLU A 9 -16.29 -19.78 -14.31
N GLN A 10 -15.09 -20.06 -14.83
CA GLN A 10 -14.20 -21.08 -14.32
C GLN A 10 -13.80 -20.79 -12.85
N PRO A 11 -13.70 -21.81 -11.98
CA PRO A 11 -13.38 -21.63 -10.56
C PRO A 11 -12.01 -20.99 -10.30
N ALA A 12 -11.12 -20.96 -11.31
CA ALA A 12 -9.83 -20.26 -11.24
C ALA A 12 -9.99 -18.72 -11.15
N GLU A 13 -10.96 -18.10 -11.84
CA GLU A 13 -11.10 -16.64 -11.83
C GLU A 13 -11.62 -16.07 -10.51
N ARG A 14 -12.38 -16.86 -9.75
CA ARG A 14 -12.88 -16.48 -8.42
C ARG A 14 -11.75 -16.36 -7.39
N SER A 15 -10.67 -17.14 -7.56
CA SER A 15 -9.51 -17.17 -6.65
C SER A 15 -8.59 -15.95 -6.76
N HIS A 16 -8.74 -15.10 -7.77
CA HIS A 16 -7.84 -13.97 -8.00
C HIS A 16 -8.33 -12.63 -7.42
N ARG A 17 -9.61 -12.52 -7.07
CA ARG A 17 -10.24 -11.24 -6.67
C ARG A 17 -9.95 -10.86 -5.21
N SER A 18 -9.72 -11.85 -4.34
CA SER A 18 -9.58 -11.63 -2.91
C SER A 18 -8.70 -12.70 -2.28
N SER A 19 -8.05 -12.36 -1.17
CA SER A 19 -7.17 -13.26 -0.43
C SER A 19 -7.52 -13.28 1.05
N VAL A 20 -7.28 -14.44 1.67
CA VAL A 20 -7.32 -14.57 3.13
C VAL A 20 -6.02 -13.98 3.69
N SER A 21 -6.14 -13.04 4.62
CA SER A 21 -5.03 -12.43 5.34
C SER A 21 -5.12 -12.75 6.82
N SER A 22 -3.99 -12.95 7.50
CA SER A 22 -3.94 -13.05 8.96
C SER A 22 -3.81 -11.65 9.58
N VAL A 23 -4.55 -11.34 10.65
CA VAL A 23 -4.56 -10.05 11.35
C VAL A 23 -4.52 -10.22 12.87
N GLY A 24 -3.33 -9.94 13.42
CA GLY A 24 -3.07 -9.43 14.76
C GLY A 24 -2.32 -8.10 14.62
N ALA A 25 -1.22 -7.84 15.33
CA ALA A 25 -0.35 -6.68 15.14
C ALA A 25 0.17 -6.48 13.69
N ARG A 26 -0.06 -7.45 12.79
CA ARG A 26 0.41 -7.45 11.39
C ARG A 26 -0.57 -8.10 10.41
N GLU A 27 -0.50 -7.62 9.17
CA GLU A 27 -1.28 -8.11 8.03
C GLU A 27 -0.36 -8.84 7.04
N VAL A 28 -0.67 -10.09 6.73
CA VAL A 28 0.06 -10.87 5.72
C VAL A 28 -0.92 -11.55 4.77
N GLN A 29 -0.74 -11.31 3.47
CA GLN A 29 -1.50 -11.99 2.43
C GLN A 29 -1.04 -13.45 2.30
N LEU A 30 -1.95 -14.40 2.52
CA LEU A 30 -1.63 -15.82 2.42
C LEU A 30 -1.62 -16.29 0.97
N LYS A 31 -0.74 -17.23 0.65
CA LYS A 31 -0.76 -17.96 -0.63
C LYS A 31 -1.84 -19.04 -0.58
N PRO A 32 -2.46 -19.43 -1.71
CA PRO A 32 -3.52 -20.45 -1.72
C PRO A 32 -3.13 -21.80 -1.08
N LYS A 33 -1.85 -22.15 -1.12
CA LYS A 33 -1.31 -23.38 -0.52
C LYS A 33 -1.04 -23.30 0.99
N HIS A 34 -1.11 -22.11 1.59
CA HIS A 34 -0.89 -21.95 3.02
C HIS A 34 -2.04 -22.57 3.82
N GLN A 35 -1.73 -23.07 5.01
CA GLN A 35 -2.70 -23.62 5.94
C GLN A 35 -2.87 -22.63 7.11
N PRO A 36 -3.92 -21.80 7.13
CA PRO A 36 -4.06 -20.70 8.08
C PRO A 36 -3.96 -21.15 9.55
N TYR A 37 -4.54 -22.30 9.88
CA TYR A 37 -4.47 -22.86 11.23
C TYR A 37 -3.03 -23.18 11.68
N LYS A 38 -2.18 -23.67 10.78
CA LYS A 38 -0.77 -23.92 11.10
C LYS A 38 0.01 -22.62 11.30
N LEU A 39 -0.31 -21.59 10.51
CA LEU A 39 0.28 -20.26 10.67
C LEU A 39 -0.13 -19.63 12.00
N GLY A 40 -1.39 -19.78 12.42
CA GLY A 40 -1.85 -19.30 13.72
C GLY A 40 -1.08 -19.91 14.89
N ARG A 41 -0.73 -21.21 14.79
CA ARG A 41 0.10 -21.88 15.80
C ARG A 41 1.55 -21.40 15.83
N GLN A 42 2.06 -20.84 14.74
CA GLN A 42 3.42 -20.33 14.60
C GLN A 42 3.48 -18.80 14.71
N TRP A 43 2.38 -18.18 15.11
CA TRP A 43 2.23 -16.74 15.07
C TRP A 43 3.23 -16.00 15.98
N PRO A 44 3.48 -16.43 17.24
CA PRO A 44 4.51 -15.82 18.07
C PRO A 44 5.90 -15.85 17.43
N GLU A 45 6.29 -16.98 16.83
CA GLU A 45 7.58 -17.12 16.16
C GLU A 45 7.69 -16.23 14.91
N LEU A 46 6.59 -16.06 14.17
CA LEU A 46 6.53 -15.14 13.03
C LEU A 46 6.63 -13.68 13.48
N LEU A 47 6.00 -13.32 14.60
CA LEU A 47 6.12 -11.98 15.17
C LEU A 47 7.56 -11.71 15.63
N LEU A 48 8.20 -12.61 16.37
CA LEU A 48 9.60 -12.45 16.78
C LEU A 48 10.55 -12.32 15.59
N ARG A 49 10.34 -13.12 14.54
CA ARG A 49 11.18 -13.10 13.33
C ARG A 49 11.06 -11.79 12.58
N PHE A 50 9.85 -11.28 12.40
CA PHE A 50 9.62 -10.18 11.48
C PHE A 50 9.43 -8.82 12.19
N THR A 51 9.24 -8.78 13.51
CA THR A 51 8.93 -7.58 14.30
C THR A 51 9.98 -7.25 15.34
N ASP A 52 9.91 -6.03 15.87
CA ASP A 52 10.57 -5.60 17.11
C ASP A 52 9.55 -5.41 18.24
N ALA A 53 8.42 -6.11 18.19
CA ALA A 53 7.43 -6.09 19.27
C ALA A 53 8.02 -6.74 20.53
N PRO A 54 7.78 -6.18 21.72
CA PRO A 54 8.26 -6.76 22.97
C PRO A 54 7.59 -8.11 23.25
N ASP A 55 8.27 -8.99 23.98
CA ASP A 55 7.82 -10.38 24.23
C ASP A 55 6.43 -10.45 24.86
N ASP A 56 6.08 -9.50 25.74
CA ASP A 56 4.75 -9.42 26.36
C ASP A 56 3.64 -9.12 25.34
N ASP A 57 3.91 -8.24 24.38
CA ASP A 57 2.98 -7.94 23.28
C ASP A 57 2.86 -9.15 22.36
N VAL A 58 3.97 -9.82 22.04
CA VAL A 58 3.97 -11.05 21.22
C VAL A 58 3.17 -12.17 21.88
N ALA A 59 3.30 -12.33 23.20
CA ALA A 59 2.61 -13.38 23.96
C ALA A 59 1.09 -13.20 24.02
N THR A 60 0.61 -11.97 23.86
CA THR A 60 -0.82 -11.63 23.91
C THR A 60 -1.45 -11.37 22.55
N ASP A 61 -0.65 -11.31 21.48
CA ASP A 61 -1.14 -11.06 20.12
C ASP A 61 -1.79 -12.30 19.50
N GLU A 62 -3.03 -12.15 19.04
CA GLU A 62 -3.80 -13.22 18.42
C GLU A 62 -4.05 -12.96 16.92
N PRO A 63 -3.74 -13.90 16.02
CA PRO A 63 -4.03 -13.78 14.60
C PRO A 63 -5.50 -14.08 14.28
N SER A 64 -6.11 -13.27 13.42
CA SER A 64 -7.46 -13.47 12.89
C SER A 64 -7.47 -13.58 11.37
N LEU A 65 -8.40 -14.34 10.77
CA LEU A 65 -8.50 -14.41 9.32
C LEU A 65 -9.42 -13.32 8.78
N GLN A 66 -8.94 -12.57 7.79
CA GLN A 66 -9.67 -11.52 7.13
C GLN A 66 -9.77 -11.77 5.63
N PHE A 67 -10.91 -11.42 5.07
CA PHE A 67 -11.09 -11.33 3.63
C PHE A 67 -10.71 -9.92 3.17
N ARG A 68 -9.66 -9.82 2.36
CA ARG A 68 -9.08 -8.54 1.92
C ARG A 68 -8.84 -8.52 0.42
N ARG A 69 -8.70 -7.31 -0.13
CA ARG A 69 -8.27 -7.06 -1.49
C ARG A 69 -6.94 -7.77 -1.75
N ASN A 70 -6.87 -8.52 -2.84
CA ASN A 70 -5.62 -9.12 -3.28
C ASN A 70 -4.69 -8.01 -3.79
N VAL A 71 -3.47 -7.89 -3.22
CA VAL A 71 -2.48 -6.89 -3.65
C VAL A 71 -2.15 -6.98 -5.14
N PHE A 72 -2.25 -8.18 -5.71
CA PHE A 72 -1.99 -8.47 -7.12
C PHE A 72 -3.20 -8.25 -8.05
N PHE A 73 -4.32 -7.73 -7.55
CA PHE A 73 -5.46 -7.40 -8.38
C PHE A 73 -5.30 -6.01 -9.02
N PRO A 74 -5.28 -5.86 -10.36
CA PRO A 74 -5.05 -4.57 -11.00
C PRO A 74 -6.22 -3.59 -10.83
N LYS A 75 -5.92 -2.32 -10.51
CA LYS A 75 -6.94 -1.23 -10.40
C LYS A 75 -7.84 -1.17 -11.63
N ARG A 76 -7.26 -1.30 -12.84
CA ARG A 76 -8.02 -1.30 -14.12
C ARG A 76 -9.12 -2.37 -14.20
N ARG A 77 -8.89 -3.56 -13.61
CA ARG A 77 -9.91 -4.62 -13.57
C ARG A 77 -10.94 -4.36 -12.48
N GLU A 78 -10.54 -3.70 -11.41
CA GLU A 78 -11.44 -3.28 -10.34
C GLU A 78 -12.53 -2.30 -10.83
N LEU A 79 -12.19 -1.42 -11.78
CA LEU A 79 -13.14 -0.53 -12.43
C LEU A 79 -14.26 -1.25 -13.20
N GLN A 80 -14.04 -2.51 -13.59
CA GLN A 80 -15.01 -3.34 -14.32
C GLN A 80 -15.94 -4.10 -13.37
N ILE A 81 -15.84 -3.91 -12.05
CA ILE A 81 -16.68 -4.61 -11.08
C ILE A 81 -18.06 -3.96 -11.04
N HIS A 82 -19.09 -4.78 -11.26
CA HIS A 82 -20.50 -4.40 -11.13
C HIS A 82 -21.24 -5.04 -9.96
N ASP A 83 -20.65 -6.07 -9.36
CA ASP A 83 -21.19 -6.73 -8.18
C ASP A 83 -21.14 -5.81 -6.97
N GLU A 84 -22.29 -5.63 -6.32
CA GLU A 84 -22.47 -4.68 -5.23
C GLU A 84 -21.77 -5.11 -3.94
N GLU A 85 -21.82 -6.40 -3.62
CA GLU A 85 -21.19 -6.94 -2.42
C GLU A 85 -19.66 -6.87 -2.51
N VAL A 86 -19.10 -7.15 -3.69
CA VAL A 86 -17.66 -6.96 -3.93
C VAL A 86 -17.27 -5.49 -3.82
N LEU A 87 -18.07 -4.57 -4.39
CA LEU A 87 -17.83 -3.13 -4.25
C LEU A 87 -17.93 -2.67 -2.79
N ARG A 88 -18.89 -3.20 -2.02
CA ARG A 88 -19.05 -2.93 -0.58
C ARG A 88 -17.82 -3.39 0.20
N LEU A 89 -17.31 -4.58 -0.07
CA LEU A 89 -16.11 -5.12 0.59
C LEU A 89 -14.86 -4.27 0.29
N LEU A 90 -14.65 -3.90 -0.97
CA LEU A 90 -13.56 -3.01 -1.38
C LEU A 90 -13.71 -1.62 -0.74
N TYR A 91 -14.93 -1.09 -0.70
CA TYR A 91 -15.25 0.19 -0.06
C TYR A 91 -14.94 0.17 1.43
N GLU A 92 -15.39 -0.84 2.17
CA GLU A 92 -15.13 -0.91 3.63
C GLU A 92 -13.63 -1.04 3.93
N GLU A 93 -12.88 -1.80 3.13
CA GLU A 93 -11.42 -1.85 3.27
C GLU A 93 -10.76 -0.49 2.95
N ALA A 94 -11.14 0.15 1.85
CA ALA A 94 -10.61 1.47 1.49
C ALA A 94 -10.92 2.52 2.56
N LYS A 95 -12.16 2.53 3.06
CA LYS A 95 -12.60 3.39 4.17
C LYS A 95 -11.79 3.15 5.43
N GLY A 96 -11.59 1.89 5.82
CA GLY A 96 -10.74 1.54 6.95
C GLY A 96 -9.32 2.11 6.81
N ASN A 97 -8.72 2.00 5.64
CA ASN A 97 -7.39 2.56 5.35
C ASN A 97 -7.35 4.09 5.41
N VAL A 98 -8.40 4.79 4.95
CA VAL A 98 -8.52 6.25 5.07
C VAL A 98 -8.67 6.66 6.54
N LEU A 99 -9.60 6.07 7.27
CA LEU A 99 -9.86 6.41 8.68
C LEU A 99 -8.65 6.15 9.58
N ALA A 100 -7.91 5.06 9.33
CA ALA A 100 -6.66 4.75 10.00
C ALA A 100 -5.47 5.61 9.55
N ALA A 101 -5.68 6.53 8.59
CA ALA A 101 -4.64 7.35 7.96
C ALA A 101 -3.49 6.52 7.37
N ARG A 102 -3.78 5.29 6.90
CA ARG A 102 -2.87 4.49 6.05
C ARG A 102 -2.85 5.02 4.62
N TYR A 103 -3.92 5.68 4.21
CA TYR A 103 -3.98 6.49 3.00
C TYR A 103 -3.84 7.97 3.38
N PRO A 104 -2.63 8.56 3.30
CA PRO A 104 -2.45 10.00 3.36
C PRO A 104 -3.38 10.72 2.39
N CYS A 105 -4.24 11.60 2.89
CA CYS A 105 -5.15 12.37 2.05
C CYS A 105 -5.10 13.83 2.46
N ASP A 106 -5.17 14.73 1.48
CA ASP A 106 -5.36 16.15 1.77
C ASP A 106 -6.73 16.34 2.45
N LEU A 107 -6.86 17.45 3.19
CA LEU A 107 -8.08 17.72 3.97
C LEU A 107 -9.35 17.71 3.09
N GLU A 108 -9.27 18.35 1.92
CA GLU A 108 -10.40 18.41 0.96
C GLU A 108 -10.80 17.01 0.48
N ASP A 109 -9.84 16.12 0.23
CA ASP A 109 -10.11 14.74 -0.15
C ASP A 109 -10.71 13.94 1.01
N CYS A 110 -10.24 14.15 2.24
CA CYS A 110 -10.83 13.55 3.44
C CYS A 110 -12.30 13.97 3.60
N GLU A 111 -12.62 15.25 3.41
CA GLU A 111 -13.98 15.77 3.48
C GLU A 111 -14.87 15.19 2.37
N ALA A 112 -14.36 15.09 1.14
CA ALA A 112 -15.09 14.51 0.02
C ALA A 112 -15.37 13.01 0.21
N LEU A 113 -14.38 12.24 0.66
CA LEU A 113 -14.53 10.83 1.00
C LEU A 113 -15.50 10.65 2.18
N GLY A 114 -15.34 11.43 3.25
CA GLY A 114 -16.22 11.40 4.42
C GLY A 114 -17.66 11.74 4.07
N ALA A 115 -17.89 12.67 3.14
CA ALA A 115 -19.22 13.02 2.64
C ALA A 115 -19.91 11.84 1.94
N LEU A 116 -19.17 11.03 1.19
CA LEU A 116 -19.68 9.79 0.60
C LEU A 116 -20.01 8.76 1.70
N VAL A 117 -19.20 8.65 2.76
CA VAL A 117 -19.53 7.79 3.92
C VAL A 117 -20.82 8.27 4.61
N CYS A 118 -20.98 9.58 4.79
CA CYS A 118 -22.22 10.17 5.31
C CYS A 118 -23.40 9.78 4.44
N ARG A 119 -23.26 9.87 3.10
CA ARG A 119 -24.34 9.53 2.16
C ARG A 119 -24.73 8.05 2.20
N VAL A 120 -23.77 7.15 2.41
CA VAL A 120 -24.00 5.71 2.57
C VAL A 120 -24.67 5.38 3.90
N GLN A 121 -24.23 6.00 5.01
CA GLN A 121 -24.68 5.64 6.35
C GLN A 121 -25.93 6.39 6.83
N LEU A 122 -26.09 7.64 6.39
CA LEU A 122 -27.14 8.56 6.85
C LEU A 122 -28.21 8.82 5.77
N GLY A 123 -27.98 8.34 4.54
CA GLY A 123 -28.87 8.63 3.40
C GLY A 123 -28.62 10.01 2.77
N PRO A 124 -29.56 10.55 1.98
CA PRO A 124 -29.43 11.89 1.40
C PRO A 124 -29.51 12.99 2.46
N TYR A 125 -28.86 14.13 2.19
CA TYR A 125 -28.89 15.25 3.13
C TYR A 125 -30.25 15.94 3.13
N GLN A 126 -30.91 15.98 4.30
CA GLN A 126 -32.18 16.69 4.48
C GLN A 126 -31.97 17.99 5.28
N PRO A 127 -32.24 19.18 4.68
CA PRO A 127 -32.20 20.44 5.41
C PRO A 127 -33.17 20.43 6.60
N GLY A 128 -32.71 20.89 7.78
CA GLY A 128 -33.54 21.01 8.98
C GLY A 128 -33.56 19.79 9.91
N GLN A 129 -33.04 18.64 9.49
CA GLN A 129 -32.76 17.52 10.41
C GLN A 129 -31.57 17.84 11.33
N PRO A 130 -31.47 17.21 12.52
CA PRO A 130 -30.35 17.38 13.45
C PRO A 130 -29.06 16.69 12.96
N THR A 131 -28.84 16.64 11.64
CA THR A 131 -27.72 15.99 10.97
C THR A 131 -26.37 16.48 11.48
N ALA A 132 -26.25 17.76 11.84
CA ALA A 132 -25.02 18.31 12.43
C ALA A 132 -24.69 17.67 13.79
N CYS A 133 -25.70 17.45 14.65
CA CYS A 133 -25.50 16.80 15.94
C CYS A 133 -25.05 15.33 15.76
N THR A 134 -25.72 14.60 14.86
CA THR A 134 -25.37 13.21 14.55
C THR A 134 -23.97 13.09 13.92
N LEU A 135 -23.61 14.00 13.01
CA LEU A 135 -22.29 14.05 12.38
C LEU A 135 -21.19 14.25 13.43
N ARG A 136 -21.42 15.18 14.36
CA ARG A 136 -20.48 15.52 15.43
C ARG A 136 -20.26 14.36 16.40
N GLU A 137 -21.28 13.54 16.64
CA GLU A 137 -21.19 12.37 17.52
C GLU A 137 -20.43 11.20 16.89
N LYS A 138 -20.42 11.11 15.55
CA LYS A 138 -19.83 10.00 14.80
C LYS A 138 -18.68 10.43 13.89
N LEU A 139 -18.01 11.54 14.19
CA LEU A 139 -17.05 12.17 13.28
C LEU A 139 -15.88 11.24 12.91
N ASP A 140 -15.44 10.41 13.85
CA ASP A 140 -14.41 9.37 13.71
C ASP A 140 -14.80 8.22 12.77
N SER A 141 -16.09 8.04 12.49
CA SER A 141 -16.58 7.09 11.48
C SER A 141 -16.53 7.66 10.05
N PHE A 142 -16.34 8.98 9.91
CA PHE A 142 -16.36 9.70 8.63
C PHE A 142 -15.00 10.29 8.24
N LEU A 143 -14.20 10.71 9.21
CA LEU A 143 -12.90 11.36 8.99
C LEU A 143 -11.76 10.63 9.73
N PRO A 144 -10.53 10.72 9.21
CA PRO A 144 -9.35 10.23 9.90
C PRO A 144 -9.23 10.74 11.34
N ALA A 145 -8.76 9.87 12.25
CA ALA A 145 -8.69 10.17 13.69
C ALA A 145 -7.86 11.43 14.02
N HIS A 146 -6.85 11.76 13.21
CA HIS A 146 -6.02 12.94 13.41
C HIS A 146 -6.77 14.26 13.12
N LEU A 147 -7.80 14.22 12.28
CA LEU A 147 -8.68 15.36 12.00
C LEU A 147 -9.75 15.52 13.09
N CYS A 148 -10.20 14.41 13.69
CA CYS A 148 -11.25 14.41 14.72
C CYS A 148 -10.82 14.96 16.09
N LYS A 149 -9.58 15.45 16.23
CA LYS A 149 -9.01 15.84 17.54
C LYS A 149 -9.74 17.03 18.15
N ARG A 150 -10.54 16.73 19.16
CA ARG A 150 -11.23 17.66 20.08
C ARG A 150 -10.28 18.33 21.10
N GLY A 151 -9.02 17.88 21.16
CA GLY A 151 -8.07 18.10 22.25
C GLY A 151 -7.09 19.25 22.06
N HIS A 152 -7.57 20.49 22.13
CA HIS A 152 -6.81 21.66 22.62
C HIS A 152 -7.74 22.73 23.22
N ARG A 153 -8.98 22.36 23.56
CA ARG A 153 -10.02 23.32 24.00
C ARG A 153 -9.90 23.78 25.45
N LEU A 154 -9.20 23.04 26.32
CA LEU A 154 -9.04 23.43 27.73
C LEU A 154 -8.03 24.58 27.91
N PHE A 155 -7.00 24.68 27.07
CA PHE A 155 -6.01 25.77 27.13
C PHE A 155 -6.31 26.94 26.16
N ALA A 156 -7.16 26.73 25.14
CA ALA A 156 -7.60 27.79 24.24
C ALA A 156 -8.63 28.74 24.89
N ALA A 157 -9.49 28.22 25.78
CA ALA A 157 -10.45 29.02 26.53
C ALA A 157 -9.79 30.06 27.47
N LEU A 158 -8.56 29.78 27.94
CA LEU A 158 -7.79 30.70 28.79
C LEU A 158 -7.15 31.87 28.02
N ARG A 159 -7.15 31.87 26.67
CA ARG A 159 -6.53 32.92 25.85
C ARG A 159 -7.53 33.88 25.18
N GLY A 160 -8.82 33.85 25.55
CA GLY A 160 -9.82 34.81 25.08
C GLY A 160 -10.06 34.85 23.56
N ARG A 161 -9.50 33.90 22.79
CA ARG A 161 -9.83 33.72 21.38
C ARG A 161 -10.97 32.73 21.28
N ALA A 162 -12.10 33.17 20.73
CA ALA A 162 -13.25 32.33 20.42
C ALA A 162 -12.74 31.03 19.75
N ALA A 163 -12.95 29.91 20.43
CA ALA A 163 -12.70 28.60 19.86
C ALA A 163 -13.68 28.45 18.67
N LYS A 164 -13.19 28.68 17.45
CA LYS A 164 -13.94 28.35 16.24
C LYS A 164 -14.39 26.90 16.38
N ALA A 165 -15.70 26.67 16.32
CA ALA A 165 -16.23 25.32 16.14
C ALA A 165 -15.55 24.69 14.90
N GLY A 166 -15.32 23.37 14.99
CA GLY A 166 -14.42 22.59 14.16
C GLY A 166 -14.51 22.90 12.66
N THR A 167 -13.39 23.32 12.08
CA THR A 167 -13.27 23.55 10.63
C THR A 167 -13.48 22.25 9.85
N ASP A 168 -13.12 21.12 10.46
CA ASP A 168 -13.30 19.74 9.99
C ASP A 168 -14.78 19.32 9.90
N GLU A 169 -15.57 19.59 10.94
CA GLU A 169 -17.02 19.27 10.97
C GLU A 169 -17.78 20.08 9.91
N GLN A 170 -17.48 21.38 9.81
CA GLN A 170 -18.16 22.27 8.86
C GLN A 170 -17.78 21.96 7.41
N GLY A 171 -16.51 21.63 7.16
CA GLY A 171 -16.03 21.20 5.84
C GLY A 171 -16.71 19.92 5.38
N LEU A 172 -16.74 18.90 6.25
CA LEU A 172 -17.46 17.65 6.00
C LEU A 172 -18.96 17.87 5.73
N LEU A 173 -19.63 18.67 6.56
CA LEU A 173 -21.05 18.98 6.36
C LEU A 173 -21.29 19.70 5.03
N ASN A 174 -20.42 20.63 4.65
CA ASN A 174 -20.50 21.32 3.37
C ASN A 174 -20.28 20.37 2.18
N ALA A 175 -19.34 19.43 2.30
CA ALA A 175 -19.10 18.40 1.29
C ALA A 175 -20.31 17.45 1.19
N TYR A 176 -20.88 17.02 2.31
CA TYR A 176 -22.06 16.16 2.35
C TYR A 176 -23.28 16.78 1.65
N ARG A 177 -23.54 18.08 1.85
CA ARG A 177 -24.59 18.81 1.12
C ARG A 177 -24.42 18.83 -0.40
N LYS A 178 -23.18 18.67 -0.90
CA LYS A 178 -22.87 18.73 -2.34
C LYS A 178 -22.94 17.36 -3.01
N VAL A 179 -23.03 16.26 -2.25
CA VAL A 179 -23.14 14.91 -2.83
C VAL A 179 -24.46 14.83 -3.60
N LYS A 180 -24.38 14.67 -4.92
CA LYS A 180 -25.54 14.73 -5.81
C LYS A 180 -26.60 13.71 -5.39
N GLU A 181 -27.85 14.18 -5.34
CA GLU A 181 -29.00 13.29 -5.25
C GLU A 181 -29.28 12.69 -6.62
N VAL A 182 -29.14 11.37 -6.74
CA VAL A 182 -29.84 10.64 -7.81
C VAL A 182 -31.27 10.51 -7.32
N VAL A 183 -32.14 11.42 -7.78
CA VAL A 183 -33.57 11.39 -7.48
C VAL A 183 -34.17 10.22 -8.24
N SER A 184 -34.59 9.16 -7.55
CA SER A 184 -35.49 8.12 -8.09
C SER A 184 -35.99 7.13 -7.03
N SER A 185 -37.10 6.47 -7.35
CA SER A 185 -38.01 5.66 -6.51
C SER A 185 -37.39 4.49 -5.72
N ASP A 186 -38.16 4.00 -4.74
CA ASP A 186 -37.82 3.00 -3.70
C ASP A 186 -37.12 1.70 -4.16
N SER A 187 -37.21 1.30 -5.44
CA SER A 187 -36.49 0.15 -6.01
C SER A 187 -35.03 0.43 -6.39
N GLU A 188 -34.55 1.67 -6.28
CA GLU A 188 -33.22 2.11 -6.72
C GLU A 188 -32.25 2.45 -5.57
N TRP A 189 -32.63 2.19 -4.31
CA TRP A 189 -31.74 2.41 -3.17
C TRP A 189 -30.42 1.62 -3.28
N GLU A 190 -30.48 0.36 -3.75
CA GLU A 190 -29.30 -0.48 -4.03
C GLU A 190 -28.44 0.08 -5.17
N ALA A 191 -29.08 0.53 -6.27
CA ALA A 191 -28.39 1.21 -7.38
C ALA A 191 -27.71 2.52 -6.92
N SER A 192 -28.32 3.21 -5.95
CA SER A 192 -27.76 4.39 -5.29
C SER A 192 -26.52 4.02 -4.49
N LEU A 193 -26.56 3.03 -3.59
CA LEU A 193 -25.41 2.61 -2.77
C LEU A 193 -24.21 2.19 -3.62
N ARG A 194 -24.44 1.38 -4.65
CA ARG A 194 -23.40 0.96 -5.61
C ARG A 194 -22.68 2.14 -6.23
N THR A 195 -23.41 3.19 -6.59
CA THR A 195 -22.86 4.41 -7.18
C THR A 195 -21.95 5.13 -6.20
N HIS A 196 -22.32 5.19 -4.91
CA HIS A 196 -21.50 5.81 -3.87
C HIS A 196 -20.26 4.98 -3.52
N TYR A 197 -20.37 3.65 -3.46
CA TYR A 197 -19.20 2.77 -3.31
C TYR A 197 -18.19 2.98 -4.44
N ARG A 198 -18.66 3.03 -5.69
CA ARG A 198 -17.80 3.32 -6.84
C ARG A 198 -17.18 4.70 -6.78
N ALA A 199 -17.96 5.74 -6.44
CA ALA A 199 -17.43 7.09 -6.33
C ALA A 199 -16.32 7.17 -5.28
N TYR A 200 -16.49 6.48 -4.14
CA TYR A 200 -15.48 6.39 -3.10
C TYR A 200 -14.22 5.68 -3.60
N LEU A 201 -14.38 4.50 -4.21
CA LEU A 201 -13.27 3.72 -4.75
C LEU A 201 -12.52 4.45 -5.87
N LEU A 202 -13.22 5.11 -6.78
CA LEU A 202 -12.63 5.93 -7.85
C LEU A 202 -11.74 7.03 -7.27
N LYS A 203 -12.23 7.73 -6.23
CA LYS A 203 -11.45 8.75 -5.55
C LYS A 203 -10.23 8.15 -4.85
N CYS A 204 -10.36 6.98 -4.23
CA CYS A 204 -9.22 6.26 -3.66
C CYS A 204 -8.23 5.77 -4.72
N HIS A 205 -8.66 5.41 -5.93
CA HIS A 205 -7.77 4.94 -7.01
C HIS A 205 -6.82 6.03 -7.51
N GLU A 206 -7.17 7.32 -7.32
CA GLU A 206 -6.27 8.46 -7.57
C GLU A 206 -5.04 8.44 -6.65
N LEU A 207 -5.11 7.74 -5.52
CA LEU A 207 -4.01 7.65 -4.57
C LEU A 207 -2.96 6.62 -5.04
N PRO A 208 -1.68 6.99 -5.13
CA PRO A 208 -0.62 6.08 -5.60
C PRO A 208 -0.48 4.80 -4.75
N PHE A 209 -0.74 4.91 -3.45
CA PHE A 209 -0.64 3.82 -2.47
C PHE A 209 -1.96 3.05 -2.25
N TYR A 210 -2.98 3.28 -3.08
CA TYR A 210 -4.19 2.47 -3.04
C TYR A 210 -3.89 0.99 -3.32
N GLY A 211 -4.50 0.11 -2.52
CA GLY A 211 -4.36 -1.34 -2.65
C GLY A 211 -2.97 -1.90 -2.30
N CYS A 212 -2.12 -1.12 -1.62
CA CYS A 212 -0.80 -1.57 -1.18
C CYS A 212 -0.87 -2.60 -0.04
N ALA A 213 0.11 -3.51 -0.03
CA ALA A 213 0.56 -4.15 1.19
C ALA A 213 1.44 -3.18 2.00
N PHE A 214 1.28 -3.17 3.32
CA PHE A 214 1.96 -2.22 4.21
C PHE A 214 2.94 -2.93 5.14
N PHE A 215 4.17 -2.42 5.16
CA PHE A 215 5.28 -2.91 5.97
C PHE A 215 5.76 -1.81 6.90
N HIS A 216 6.33 -2.20 8.03
CA HIS A 216 6.90 -1.26 9.01
C HIS A 216 8.40 -1.21 8.83
N GLY A 217 8.96 -0.01 8.93
CA GLY A 217 10.40 0.17 8.96
C GLY A 217 10.77 1.51 9.58
N GLU A 218 12.06 1.82 9.52
CA GLU A 218 12.58 3.10 9.94
C GLU A 218 13.56 3.66 8.91
N VAL A 219 13.72 4.98 8.87
CA VAL A 219 14.73 5.65 8.05
C VAL A 219 15.50 6.64 8.90
N ASP A 220 16.74 6.91 8.52
CA ASP A 220 17.58 7.91 9.19
C ASP A 220 16.99 9.32 9.01
N LYS A 221 16.98 10.11 10.09
CA LYS A 221 16.55 11.51 10.05
C LYS A 221 17.62 12.36 9.36
N PRO A 222 17.22 13.35 8.53
CA PRO A 222 18.18 14.28 7.94
C PRO A 222 18.92 15.06 9.03
N THR A 223 20.20 15.31 8.82
CA THR A 223 21.08 16.02 9.75
C THR A 223 20.81 17.54 9.72
N GLN A 224 19.72 18.00 10.34
CA GLN A 224 19.44 19.45 10.49
C GLN A 224 19.71 19.95 11.91
N GLY A 225 20.70 20.86 12.06
CA GLY A 225 20.87 21.76 13.22
C GLY A 225 21.91 21.35 14.28
N PHE A 226 22.47 22.37 14.97
CA PHE A 226 23.64 22.32 15.89
C PHE A 226 23.51 21.43 17.15
N LEU A 227 22.33 20.86 17.42
CA LEU A 227 22.07 19.97 18.56
C LEU A 227 21.64 18.59 18.03
N HIS A 228 22.58 17.93 17.36
CA HIS A 228 22.37 16.65 16.69
C HIS A 228 22.04 15.53 17.70
N ARG A 229 20.76 15.16 17.82
CA ARG A 229 20.42 13.76 18.08
C ARG A 229 20.17 13.10 16.73
N GLY A 230 21.22 12.48 16.19
CA GLY A 230 21.05 11.43 15.20
C GLY A 230 20.00 10.44 15.69
N GLY A 231 19.22 9.89 14.76
CA GLY A 231 18.17 8.95 15.12
C GLY A 231 17.30 8.61 13.94
N ARG A 232 16.48 7.59 14.13
CA ARG A 232 15.58 7.10 13.11
C ARG A 232 14.18 7.66 13.31
N LYS A 233 13.41 7.68 12.23
CA LYS A 233 11.98 7.94 12.26
C LYS A 233 11.22 6.72 11.72
N PRO A 234 10.10 6.35 12.36
CA PRO A 234 9.29 5.24 11.90
C PRO A 234 8.57 5.62 10.60
N VAL A 235 8.58 4.70 9.66
CA VAL A 235 7.91 4.81 8.37
C VAL A 235 7.06 3.58 8.10
N THR A 236 6.08 3.75 7.22
CA THR A 236 5.36 2.66 6.59
C THR A 236 5.80 2.57 5.14
N VAL A 237 6.20 1.38 4.70
CA VAL A 237 6.51 1.09 3.30
C VAL A 237 5.28 0.45 2.66
N ALA A 238 4.72 1.08 1.64
CA ALA A 238 3.52 0.64 0.95
C ALA A 238 3.88 0.19 -0.47
N ILE A 239 3.58 -1.06 -0.81
CA ILE A 239 3.96 -1.69 -2.07
C ILE A 239 2.70 -2.25 -2.77
N ASN A 240 2.47 -1.86 -4.02
CA ASN A 240 1.42 -2.41 -4.89
C ASN A 240 1.99 -2.80 -6.25
N LEU A 241 1.11 -3.00 -7.24
CA LEU A 241 1.51 -3.29 -8.62
C LEU A 241 2.15 -2.12 -9.37
N GLU A 242 2.09 -0.88 -8.86
CA GLU A 242 2.61 0.30 -9.55
C GLU A 242 4.01 0.68 -9.05
N GLY A 243 4.27 0.52 -7.75
CA GLY A 243 5.54 0.90 -7.17
C GLY A 243 5.63 0.80 -5.66
N VAL A 244 6.60 1.53 -5.11
CA VAL A 244 6.95 1.57 -3.68
C VAL A 244 6.75 3.00 -3.16
N HIS A 245 6.14 3.11 -1.99
CA HIS A 245 5.91 4.38 -1.32
C HIS A 245 6.39 4.31 0.12
N VAL A 246 7.13 5.32 0.57
CA VAL A 246 7.58 5.47 1.95
C VAL A 246 6.79 6.61 2.58
N ILE A 247 6.05 6.30 3.65
CA ILE A 247 5.11 7.20 4.32
C ILE A 247 5.58 7.40 5.76
N ASP A 248 5.59 8.63 6.25
CA ASP A 248 5.90 8.89 7.67
C ASP A 248 4.78 8.35 8.57
N SER A 249 5.13 7.47 9.49
CA SER A 249 4.13 6.82 10.35
C SER A 249 3.46 7.78 11.33
N ARG A 250 4.10 8.91 11.65
CA ARG A 250 3.60 9.90 12.63
C ARG A 250 2.88 11.05 11.94
N GLU A 251 3.52 11.64 10.94
CA GLU A 251 3.00 12.82 10.23
C GLU A 251 2.01 12.46 9.13
N LYS A 252 1.97 11.19 8.71
CA LYS A 252 1.05 10.69 7.67
C LYS A 252 1.18 11.43 6.33
N HIS A 253 2.40 11.85 5.98
CA HIS A 253 2.75 12.36 4.65
C HIS A 253 3.58 11.36 3.86
N VAL A 254 3.53 11.47 2.54
CA VAL A 254 4.41 10.70 1.64
C VAL A 254 5.80 11.33 1.64
N LEU A 255 6.81 10.54 2.00
CA LEU A 255 8.22 10.94 1.95
C LEU A 255 8.80 10.66 0.56
N LEU A 256 8.46 9.52 -0.01
CA LEU A 256 8.94 9.04 -1.30
C LEU A 256 7.87 8.18 -1.96
N GLY A 257 7.68 8.35 -3.27
CA GLY A 257 6.90 7.46 -4.12
C GLY A 257 7.70 7.22 -5.40
N LEU A 258 7.91 5.95 -5.74
CA LEU A 258 8.69 5.51 -6.88
C LEU A 258 7.94 4.43 -7.64
N ARG A 259 7.76 4.60 -8.94
CA ARG A 259 7.32 3.52 -9.83
C ARG A 259 8.45 2.52 -10.04
N PHE A 260 8.12 1.29 -10.41
CA PHE A 260 9.16 0.27 -10.64
C PHE A 260 10.14 0.59 -11.79
N GLN A 261 9.81 1.55 -12.66
CA GLN A 261 10.76 2.04 -13.69
C GLN A 261 11.74 3.10 -13.15
N GLU A 262 11.46 3.66 -11.96
CA GLU A 262 12.19 4.77 -11.36
C GLU A 262 13.12 4.32 -10.22
N LEU A 263 13.19 3.00 -9.95
CA LEU A 263 13.93 2.47 -8.82
C LEU A 263 14.74 1.21 -9.18
N SER A 264 15.88 1.08 -8.53
CA SER A 264 16.57 -0.19 -8.29
C SER A 264 16.47 -0.51 -6.79
N TRP A 265 16.44 -1.79 -6.43
CA TRP A 265 16.38 -2.19 -5.03
C TRP A 265 17.27 -3.39 -4.74
N ASP A 266 17.69 -3.49 -3.49
CA ASP A 266 18.30 -4.69 -2.94
C ASP A 266 17.92 -4.81 -1.46
N HIS A 267 18.23 -5.94 -0.84
CA HIS A 267 18.07 -6.12 0.60
C HIS A 267 19.29 -6.80 1.21
N THR A 268 19.60 -6.42 2.44
CA THR A 268 20.64 -7.06 3.23
C THR A 268 20.02 -7.64 4.49
N SER A 269 20.25 -8.93 4.75
CA SER A 269 19.81 -9.63 5.95
C SER A 269 21.01 -10.31 6.64
N PRO A 270 21.93 -9.53 7.23
CA PRO A 270 23.08 -10.10 7.93
C PRO A 270 22.66 -10.82 9.21
N GLU A 271 23.43 -11.82 9.66
CA GLU A 271 23.16 -12.56 10.90
C GLU A 271 23.33 -11.68 12.16
N GLU A 272 24.18 -10.66 12.09
CA GLU A 272 24.54 -9.80 13.22
C GLU A 272 24.07 -8.33 13.09
N GLU A 273 23.76 -7.83 11.87
CA GLU A 273 23.22 -6.47 11.70
C GLU A 273 21.71 -6.47 11.40
N GLU A 274 21.11 -5.29 11.43
CA GLU A 274 19.70 -5.13 11.13
C GLU A 274 19.40 -5.37 9.65
N SER A 275 18.28 -6.04 9.38
CA SER A 275 17.80 -6.22 8.02
C SER A 275 17.39 -4.88 7.40
N VAL A 276 17.77 -4.67 6.14
CA VAL A 276 17.61 -3.39 5.44
C VAL A 276 17.10 -3.63 4.03
N LEU A 277 16.15 -2.81 3.60
CA LEU A 277 15.77 -2.62 2.21
C LEU A 277 16.46 -1.35 1.68
N TRP A 278 17.18 -1.50 0.58
CA TRP A 278 17.86 -0.43 -0.12
C TRP A 278 17.03 -0.01 -1.32
N LEU A 279 16.76 1.28 -1.45
CA LEU A 279 16.04 1.87 -2.59
C LEU A 279 16.94 2.90 -3.26
N GLU A 280 17.36 2.63 -4.48
CA GLU A 280 18.15 3.51 -5.33
C GLU A 280 17.24 4.19 -6.36
N PHE A 281 17.38 5.51 -6.53
CA PHE A 281 16.59 6.30 -7.48
C PHE A 281 17.32 7.58 -7.90
N ASP A 282 16.90 8.17 -9.03
CA ASP A 282 17.45 9.41 -9.54
C ASP A 282 17.13 10.60 -8.62
N GLY A 283 18.13 11.43 -8.35
CA GLY A 283 18.00 12.66 -7.58
C GLY A 283 18.80 13.82 -8.18
N HIS A 284 18.72 14.96 -7.51
CA HIS A 284 19.49 16.16 -7.89
C HIS A 284 20.08 16.78 -6.63
N ASN A 285 21.39 17.04 -6.63
CA ASN A 285 22.09 17.79 -5.58
C ASN A 285 22.72 19.05 -6.18
N GLU A 286 22.33 20.22 -5.68
CA GLU A 286 22.80 21.53 -6.18
C GLU A 286 22.72 21.70 -7.71
N GLY A 287 21.70 21.10 -8.34
CA GLY A 287 21.49 21.14 -9.80
C GLY A 287 22.24 20.07 -10.59
N THR A 288 23.09 19.26 -9.93
CA THR A 288 23.80 18.14 -10.54
C THR A 288 22.97 16.86 -10.38
N PRO A 289 22.78 16.04 -11.43
CA PRO A 289 22.13 14.74 -11.31
C PRO A 289 23.00 13.81 -10.46
N VAL A 290 22.37 13.14 -9.49
CA VAL A 290 23.00 12.18 -8.59
C VAL A 290 22.10 10.96 -8.43
N ASN A 291 22.68 9.80 -8.19
CA ASN A 291 21.94 8.65 -7.67
C ASN A 291 21.76 8.82 -6.16
N ARG A 292 20.55 8.54 -5.68
CA ARG A 292 20.22 8.57 -4.26
C ARG A 292 19.91 7.18 -3.78
N LEU A 293 20.53 6.82 -2.66
CA LEU A 293 20.28 5.57 -1.98
C LEU A 293 19.61 5.84 -0.62
N LEU A 294 18.38 5.35 -0.48
CA LEU A 294 17.62 5.36 0.77
C LEU A 294 17.77 4.02 1.48
N LYS A 295 18.09 4.10 2.78
CA LYS A 295 18.18 2.95 3.68
C LYS A 295 16.89 2.83 4.50
N VAL A 296 16.18 1.71 4.35
CA VAL A 296 14.99 1.39 5.16
C VAL A 296 15.29 0.20 6.06
N TYR A 297 15.41 0.45 7.37
CA TYR A 297 15.64 -0.59 8.37
C TYR A 297 14.33 -1.33 8.65
N SER A 298 14.31 -2.65 8.46
CA SER A 298 13.15 -3.48 8.74
C SER A 298 13.50 -4.97 8.72
N LYS A 299 13.09 -5.71 9.75
CA LYS A 299 13.06 -7.18 9.74
C LYS A 299 12.19 -7.78 8.63
N GLN A 300 11.39 -6.97 7.92
CA GLN A 300 10.54 -7.40 6.80
C GLN A 300 11.22 -7.19 5.42
N ALA A 301 12.49 -6.81 5.36
CA ALA A 301 13.18 -6.46 4.11
C ALA A 301 13.11 -7.55 3.03
N GLU A 302 13.32 -8.82 3.39
CA GLU A 302 13.21 -9.95 2.46
C GLU A 302 11.79 -10.08 1.88
N LEU A 303 10.75 -9.89 2.71
CA LEU A 303 9.36 -9.93 2.29
C LEU A 303 9.03 -8.78 1.33
N MET A 304 9.54 -7.58 1.61
CA MET A 304 9.39 -6.41 0.75
C MET A 304 10.08 -6.63 -0.60
N SER A 305 11.33 -7.11 -0.59
CA SER A 305 12.10 -7.40 -1.80
C SER A 305 11.39 -8.45 -2.68
N SER A 306 10.94 -9.56 -2.08
CA SER A 306 10.20 -10.61 -2.77
C SER A 306 8.88 -10.12 -3.39
N LEU A 307 8.20 -9.19 -2.70
CA LEU A 307 6.96 -8.61 -3.21
C LEU A 307 7.22 -7.67 -4.41
N ILE A 308 8.26 -6.84 -4.33
CA ILE A 308 8.68 -5.96 -5.44
C ILE A 308 9.01 -6.80 -6.68
N GLU A 309 9.84 -7.84 -6.52
CA GLU A 309 10.21 -8.75 -7.60
C GLU A 309 8.97 -9.37 -8.26
N TYR A 310 8.06 -9.94 -7.46
CA TYR A 310 6.84 -10.57 -7.98
C TYR A 310 5.91 -9.57 -8.67
N CYS A 311 5.74 -8.34 -8.14
CA CYS A 311 4.93 -7.31 -8.81
C CYS A 311 5.49 -6.95 -10.19
N ILE A 312 6.82 -6.88 -10.32
CA ILE A 312 7.49 -6.57 -11.60
C ILE A 312 7.33 -7.72 -12.59
N GLU A 313 7.52 -8.97 -12.15
CA GLU A 313 7.31 -10.16 -12.99
C GLU A 313 5.85 -10.25 -13.50
N LEU A 314 4.88 -10.02 -12.61
CA LEU A 314 3.46 -10.05 -12.96
C LEU A 314 3.11 -9.01 -14.03
N ASN A 315 3.63 -7.79 -13.91
CA ASN A 315 3.38 -6.72 -14.87
C ASN A 315 4.01 -7.02 -16.24
N GLN A 316 5.19 -7.64 -16.28
CA GLN A 316 5.83 -8.05 -17.54
C GLN A 316 5.06 -9.16 -18.24
N ALA A 317 4.48 -10.10 -17.49
CA ALA A 317 3.65 -11.17 -18.04
C ALA A 317 2.29 -10.70 -18.55
N ALA A 318 1.80 -9.55 -18.07
CA ALA A 318 0.50 -9.00 -18.42
C ALA A 318 0.51 -8.11 -19.67
N GLU A 319 1.68 -7.62 -20.11
CA GLU A 319 1.80 -6.89 -21.38
C GLU A 319 1.88 -7.89 -22.56
N PRO A 320 0.95 -7.84 -23.52
CA PRO A 320 1.11 -8.60 -24.76
C PRO A 320 2.33 -8.08 -25.51
N ALA A 321 3.24 -8.97 -25.89
CA ALA A 321 4.39 -8.62 -26.74
C ALA A 321 3.88 -7.90 -27.99
N ALA A 322 4.21 -6.62 -28.13
CA ALA A 322 3.93 -5.89 -29.35
C ALA A 322 4.60 -6.62 -30.53
N PRO A 323 3.92 -6.79 -31.68
CA PRO A 323 4.57 -7.30 -32.88
C PRO A 323 5.76 -6.39 -33.21
N GLN A 324 6.96 -6.99 -33.29
CA GLN A 324 8.10 -6.32 -33.89
C GLN A 324 7.78 -6.10 -35.37
N GLU A 325 7.26 -4.93 -35.72
CA GLU A 325 7.19 -4.52 -37.11
C GLU A 325 8.62 -4.28 -37.60
N SER A 326 9.03 -5.19 -38.47
CA SER A 326 10.23 -5.16 -39.27
C SER A 326 10.41 -3.82 -40.00
N LEU A 327 11.60 -3.25 -39.83
CA LEU A 327 12.12 -2.10 -40.54
C LEU A 327 12.10 -2.28 -42.06
N THR A 328 11.31 -1.48 -42.77
CA THR A 328 11.62 -1.02 -44.14
C THR A 328 11.01 0.37 -44.35
N GLY A 329 11.86 1.40 -44.44
CA GLY A 329 11.46 2.78 -44.76
C GLY A 329 11.11 2.99 -46.24
N PRO A 330 10.63 4.19 -46.61
CA PRO A 330 11.54 5.11 -47.30
C PRO A 330 11.45 6.58 -46.83
N ALA A 331 12.47 7.33 -47.24
CA ALA A 331 12.83 8.68 -46.80
C ALA A 331 12.05 9.85 -47.44
N GLY A 332 12.07 11.00 -46.75
CA GLY A 332 11.69 12.35 -47.21
C GLY A 332 10.64 13.01 -46.30
N GLY A 333 10.76 14.22 -45.74
CA GLY A 333 11.75 15.29 -45.82
C GLY A 333 11.66 16.22 -44.57
N PRO A 334 12.35 17.37 -44.55
CA PRO A 334 12.68 18.09 -43.32
C PRO A 334 11.65 19.18 -42.95
N GLY A 335 11.40 19.35 -41.65
CA GLY A 335 10.92 20.61 -41.09
C GLY A 335 9.71 20.50 -40.16
N SER A 336 9.96 20.54 -38.85
CA SER A 336 9.26 21.39 -37.88
C SER A 336 9.72 21.01 -36.47
N SER A 337 10.71 21.71 -35.96
CA SER A 337 11.09 21.63 -34.55
C SER A 337 9.98 22.27 -33.70
N ALA A 338 9.15 21.44 -33.06
CA ALA A 338 8.27 21.90 -32.00
C ALA A 338 9.13 22.40 -30.82
N PRO A 339 8.75 23.52 -30.17
CA PRO A 339 9.53 24.07 -29.05
C PRO A 339 9.44 23.12 -27.84
N PRO A 340 10.46 23.09 -26.98
CA PRO A 340 10.43 22.26 -25.78
C PRO A 340 9.31 22.74 -24.87
N THR A 341 8.35 21.87 -24.60
CA THR A 341 7.30 22.06 -23.61
C THR A 341 7.96 22.44 -22.29
N GLN A 342 7.75 23.70 -21.86
CA GLN A 342 8.23 24.17 -20.58
C GLN A 342 7.76 23.21 -19.49
N ARG A 343 8.71 22.60 -18.78
CA ARG A 343 8.44 21.79 -17.60
C ARG A 343 7.57 22.63 -16.64
N PRO A 344 6.47 22.10 -16.09
CA PRO A 344 5.65 22.85 -15.16
C PRO A 344 6.53 23.34 -14.00
N GLN A 345 6.54 24.66 -13.79
CA GLN A 345 7.24 25.29 -12.68
C GLN A 345 6.77 24.64 -11.36
N LEU A 346 7.73 24.26 -10.52
CA LEU A 346 7.52 23.68 -9.19
C LEU A 346 6.57 24.55 -8.35
N ARG A 347 5.28 24.19 -8.37
CA ARG A 347 4.30 24.69 -7.40
C ARG A 347 4.65 24.14 -6.03
N ARG A 348 4.50 24.98 -5.00
CA ARG A 348 4.71 24.63 -3.59
C ARG A 348 4.11 23.24 -3.28
N GLN A 349 4.95 22.34 -2.77
CA GLN A 349 4.58 20.99 -2.30
C GLN A 349 3.73 21.06 -1.01
N SER A 350 2.53 21.64 -1.05
CA SER A 350 1.65 21.71 0.14
C SER A 350 0.85 20.43 0.38
N SER A 351 0.70 19.59 -0.65
CA SER A 351 -0.03 18.33 -0.53
C SER A 351 0.72 17.31 0.32
N VAL A 352 -0.02 16.49 1.06
CA VAL A 352 0.52 15.38 1.85
C VAL A 352 0.88 14.16 0.99
N VAL A 353 0.41 14.09 -0.26
CA VAL A 353 0.67 12.96 -1.16
C VAL A 353 1.91 13.14 -2.04
N CYS A 354 2.46 14.35 -2.12
CA CYS A 354 3.68 14.61 -2.90
C CYS A 354 4.94 14.12 -2.17
N SER A 355 5.86 13.48 -2.89
CA SER A 355 7.17 13.09 -2.37
C SER A 355 7.94 14.28 -1.77
N ARG A 356 8.37 14.14 -0.52
CA ARG A 356 9.17 15.12 0.25
C ARG A 356 10.59 14.60 0.43
N ILE A 357 11.30 14.43 -0.68
CA ILE A 357 12.64 13.82 -0.72
C ILE A 357 13.62 14.59 0.17
N GLN A 358 13.46 15.92 0.30
CA GLN A 358 14.25 16.77 1.18
C GLN A 358 14.12 16.44 2.68
N HIS A 359 13.12 15.65 3.08
CA HIS A 359 12.94 15.17 4.46
C HIS A 359 13.55 13.78 4.69
N LEU A 360 14.30 13.25 3.73
CA LEU A 360 15.01 11.97 3.82
C LEU A 360 16.50 12.20 3.98
N SER A 361 17.14 11.31 4.74
CA SER A 361 18.59 11.14 4.71
C SER A 361 18.92 10.10 3.64
N THR A 362 19.59 10.52 2.57
CA THR A 362 20.04 9.65 1.47
C THR A 362 21.55 9.69 1.34
N ILE A 363 22.12 8.62 0.79
CA ILE A 363 23.51 8.60 0.34
C ILE A 363 23.49 9.00 -1.14
N ASP A 364 24.10 10.13 -1.46
CA ASP A 364 24.13 10.68 -2.82
C ASP A 364 25.50 10.36 -3.45
N TYR A 365 25.51 9.81 -4.66
CA TYR A 365 26.72 9.51 -5.43
C TYR A 365 26.48 9.75 -6.93
N VAL A 366 27.57 9.97 -7.67
CA VAL A 366 27.54 10.08 -9.13
C VAL A 366 28.20 8.82 -9.67
N GLU A 367 27.42 7.95 -10.30
CA GLU A 367 27.99 6.85 -11.08
C GLU A 367 28.38 7.41 -12.46
N GLU A 368 29.65 7.30 -12.87
CA GLU A 368 30.07 7.63 -14.23
C GLU A 368 29.47 6.59 -15.21
N GLY A 369 28.21 6.77 -15.63
CA GLY A 369 27.59 5.91 -16.63
C GLY A 369 26.09 6.12 -16.78
N GLU A 370 25.64 6.41 -17.99
CA GLU A 370 24.27 6.75 -18.35
C GLU A 370 23.20 5.78 -17.83
N GLN A 371 22.21 6.35 -17.13
CA GLN A 371 20.92 5.76 -16.73
C GLN A 371 21.01 4.61 -15.72
N ILE A 372 20.07 4.60 -14.75
CA ILE A 372 19.84 3.47 -13.85
C ILE A 372 19.81 2.19 -14.68
N LYS A 373 20.84 1.34 -14.57
CA LYS A 373 20.79 0.00 -15.14
C LYS A 373 19.72 -0.74 -14.38
N ARG A 374 18.51 -0.80 -14.96
CA ARG A 374 17.39 -1.62 -14.48
C ARG A 374 17.95 -3.01 -14.17
N VAL A 375 18.14 -3.30 -12.89
CA VAL A 375 18.78 -4.54 -12.48
C VAL A 375 17.85 -5.66 -12.92
N LYS A 376 18.27 -6.40 -13.94
CA LYS A 376 17.62 -7.66 -14.31
C LYS A 376 17.66 -8.56 -13.08
N PRO A 377 16.62 -9.37 -12.81
CA PRO A 377 16.65 -10.35 -11.75
C PRO A 377 17.80 -11.31 -12.02
N LYS A 378 18.97 -11.03 -11.45
CA LYS A 378 19.97 -12.06 -11.24
C LYS A 378 19.35 -12.89 -10.14
N ARG A 379 18.96 -14.13 -10.49
CA ARG A 379 18.87 -15.22 -9.52
C ARG A 379 20.19 -15.25 -8.77
N THR A 380 20.28 -14.48 -7.69
CA THR A 380 21.24 -14.72 -6.64
C THR A 380 20.80 -16.05 -6.04
N THR A 381 21.76 -16.94 -6.03
CA THR A 381 21.66 -18.27 -5.46
C THR A 381 20.93 -18.19 -4.12
N SER A 382 19.71 -18.73 -4.11
CA SER A 382 18.99 -19.12 -2.90
C SER A 382 19.97 -19.70 -1.90
N PHE A 383 20.11 -19.03 -0.76
CA PHE A 383 20.80 -19.54 0.42
C PHE A 383 20.00 -20.63 1.14
N PHE A 384 18.91 -21.14 0.54
CA PHE A 384 18.31 -22.43 0.88
C PHE A 384 18.85 -23.52 -0.06
N GLY A 385 20.10 -23.89 0.15
CA GLY A 385 20.63 -25.18 -0.26
C GLY A 385 20.38 -26.22 0.85
N ARG A 386 19.66 -27.29 0.50
CA ARG A 386 19.38 -28.52 1.27
C ARG A 386 18.27 -28.46 2.31
N GLN A 387 17.09 -28.94 1.93
CA GLN A 387 16.67 -30.29 2.33
C GLN A 387 15.39 -30.67 1.55
N LEU A 388 15.56 -31.28 0.38
CA LEU A 388 14.65 -32.31 -0.15
C LEU A 388 15.43 -33.10 -1.21
N SER A 389 16.45 -33.85 -0.76
CA SER A 389 16.88 -35.04 -1.47
C SER A 389 16.20 -36.22 -0.79
N MET A 390 14.98 -36.56 -1.23
CA MET A 390 14.53 -37.95 -1.16
C MET A 390 14.63 -38.50 -2.57
N GLY A 391 15.75 -39.18 -2.82
CA GLY A 391 15.87 -40.07 -3.96
C GLY A 391 14.92 -41.24 -3.78
N GLN A 392 14.17 -41.56 -4.84
CA GLN A 392 13.86 -42.94 -5.13
C GLN A 392 15.05 -43.52 -5.87
N GLY A 393 15.80 -44.38 -5.19
CA GLY A 393 16.98 -45.05 -5.72
C GLY A 393 17.47 -46.08 -4.72
N SER A 394 16.88 -47.27 -4.84
CA SER A 394 17.22 -48.54 -4.19
C SER A 394 18.67 -48.67 -3.71
N TYR A 395 18.88 -48.90 -2.41
CA TYR A 395 19.98 -49.74 -1.94
C TYR A 395 19.60 -50.48 -0.65
N THR A 396 20.04 -51.73 -0.62
CA THR A 396 19.59 -52.85 0.21
C THR A 396 20.08 -52.78 1.66
N VAL A 397 19.26 -53.35 2.53
CA VAL A 397 19.43 -53.55 3.97
C VAL A 397 20.75 -54.25 4.32
N VAL A 398 21.47 -53.73 5.32
CA VAL A 398 22.35 -54.51 6.18
C VAL A 398 21.87 -54.31 7.62
N GLN A 399 21.42 -55.39 8.25
CA GLN A 399 20.93 -55.42 9.62
C GLN A 399 22.08 -55.17 10.62
N PRO A 400 21.84 -54.42 11.70
CA PRO A 400 22.72 -54.40 12.84
C PRO A 400 22.45 -55.64 13.69
N SER A 401 23.47 -56.47 13.91
CA SER A 401 23.48 -57.48 14.96
C SER A 401 23.47 -56.77 16.32
N GLU A 402 22.35 -56.85 17.03
CA GLU A 402 22.30 -56.54 18.45
C GLU A 402 23.09 -57.59 19.23
N SER A 403 23.97 -57.09 20.10
CA SER A 403 24.66 -57.85 21.12
C SER A 403 23.64 -58.47 22.09
N LEU A 404 23.70 -59.79 22.26
CA LEU A 404 23.18 -60.45 23.46
C LEU A 404 24.36 -61.02 24.24
N GLU A 405 24.71 -60.36 25.34
CA GLU A 405 25.24 -61.04 26.51
C GLU A 405 24.07 -61.81 27.15
N GLN A 406 24.05 -63.12 26.93
CA GLN A 406 23.68 -64.07 27.98
C GLN A 406 24.95 -64.32 28.80
N SER A 407 24.87 -64.38 30.13
CA SER A 407 23.72 -64.83 30.94
C SER A 407 22.60 -63.84 31.19
#